data_AF-A0A1E4CRT1-F1
#
_entry.id   AF-A0A1E4CRT1-F1
#
_cell.length_a   1.000
_cell.length_b   1.000
_cell.length_c   1.000
_cell.angle_alpha   90.00
_cell.angle_beta   90.00
_cell.angle_gamma   90.00
#
_symmetry.space_group_name_H-M   'P 1'
#
loop_
_entity.id
_entity.type
_entity.pdbx_description
1 polymer ?
#
loop_
_entity_poly.entity_id
_entity_poly.type
_entity_poly.pdbx_seq_one_letter_code
_entity_poly.pdbx_strand_id
1 'polypeptide(L)'
;MIEGEISIFLSALDASEADPRLRAAITQVGGTPTVERYDDEGAQETYLVMSEHGGDLLLVDGTLHTVFLYATTDAAHGAYARFSALVDGVDAGSTRDAVKTALGEPLRAAPSYLTYTGGPGYVQFDFDANRLTQIVVMRELIGGMPGEAADADSAALPTGHAVEGEVTAFLDALGAPLFSPGHLALLGLIGPASESRDEVRDGVSWQYENSDRSGVLLQFARERLVGALIRLTGDDGTYPTPERLIVGLDLPTDRVTVRSRLGVPQHSREDMDLYVAGDAYLRVGYEGDRTTDLSVVASGVGV
;
A
#
# COMPACT_ATOMS: atom_id res chain seq x y z
N MET A 1 9.35 20.75 11.98
CA MET A 1 10.04 20.46 10.71
C MET A 1 10.95 19.28 11.00
N ILE A 2 10.96 18.26 10.15
CA ILE A 2 11.83 17.10 10.37
C ILE A 2 13.25 17.50 9.97
N GLU A 3 14.20 17.30 10.89
CA GLU A 3 15.62 17.63 10.71
C GLU A 3 16.45 16.34 10.67
N GLY A 4 17.65 16.42 10.08
CA GLY A 4 18.56 15.29 9.88
C GLY A 4 18.87 15.02 8.40
N GLU A 5 19.58 13.91 8.13
CA GLU A 5 19.97 13.48 6.78
C GLU A 5 18.76 13.12 5.90
N ILE A 6 17.57 12.92 6.47
CA ILE A 6 16.32 12.70 5.74
C ILE A 6 16.00 13.85 4.76
N SER A 7 16.49 15.06 5.06
CA SER A 7 16.34 16.24 4.21
C SER A 7 16.96 16.07 2.82
N ILE A 8 18.00 15.23 2.67
CA ILE A 8 18.61 14.90 1.39
C ILE A 8 17.57 14.21 0.49
N PHE A 9 16.88 13.20 1.03
CA PHE A 9 15.85 12.44 0.31
C PHE A 9 14.62 13.30 0.02
N LEU A 10 14.14 14.08 0.99
CA LEU A 10 13.04 15.01 0.80
C LEU A 10 13.34 16.03 -0.31
N SER A 11 14.56 16.55 -0.37
CA SER A 11 14.96 17.51 -1.42
C SER A 11 15.04 16.89 -2.83
N ALA A 12 15.22 15.57 -2.89
CA ALA A 12 15.36 14.81 -4.13
C ALA A 12 14.01 14.35 -4.69
N LEU A 13 12.91 14.46 -3.95
CA LEU A 13 11.57 14.21 -4.48
C LEU A 13 11.32 15.10 -5.73
N ASP A 14 10.66 14.52 -6.74
CA ASP A 14 10.41 15.12 -8.06
C ASP A 14 11.69 15.39 -8.91
N ALA A 15 12.85 14.90 -8.47
CA ALA A 15 14.07 14.99 -9.25
C ALA A 15 14.07 13.93 -10.37
N SER A 16 14.30 14.38 -11.61
CA SER A 16 14.50 13.48 -12.76
C SER A 16 15.86 12.76 -12.71
N GLU A 17 16.05 11.72 -13.54
CA GLU A 17 17.32 10.98 -13.64
C GLU A 17 18.59 11.84 -13.83
N ALA A 18 18.48 12.96 -14.56
CA ALA A 18 19.62 13.85 -14.81
C ALA A 18 19.89 14.87 -13.68
N ASP A 19 19.01 14.95 -12.68
CA ASP A 19 19.09 15.95 -11.63
C ASP A 19 20.15 15.57 -10.57
N PRO A 20 21.07 16.48 -10.21
CA PRO A 20 22.09 16.19 -9.19
C PRO A 20 21.53 15.83 -7.82
N ARG A 21 20.29 16.20 -7.49
CA ARG A 21 19.61 15.87 -6.22
C ARG A 21 19.32 14.37 -6.13
N LEU A 22 18.83 13.75 -7.20
CA LEU A 22 18.64 12.30 -7.24
C LEU A 22 19.98 11.57 -7.09
N ARG A 23 21.02 12.03 -7.79
CA ARG A 23 22.37 11.46 -7.65
C ARG A 23 22.90 11.56 -6.22
N ALA A 24 22.63 12.66 -5.53
CA ALA A 24 22.99 12.82 -4.12
C ALA A 24 22.24 11.83 -3.22
N ALA A 25 20.93 11.63 -3.45
CA ALA A 25 20.14 10.63 -2.72
C ALA A 25 20.66 9.19 -2.94
N ILE A 26 20.94 8.80 -4.18
CA ILE A 26 21.54 7.48 -4.49
C ILE A 26 22.90 7.32 -3.80
N THR A 27 23.74 8.37 -3.84
CA THR A 27 25.04 8.36 -3.18
C THR A 27 24.91 8.26 -1.65
N GLN A 28 23.86 8.86 -1.08
CA GLN A 28 23.59 8.83 0.34
C GLN A 28 23.19 7.42 0.81
N VAL A 29 22.38 6.69 0.03
CA VAL A 29 22.11 5.26 0.28
C VAL A 29 23.41 4.45 0.18
N GLY A 30 24.16 4.69 -0.89
CA GLY A 30 25.40 3.99 -1.19
C GLY A 30 25.16 2.66 -1.92
N GLY A 31 26.25 2.08 -2.41
CA GLY A 31 26.22 0.88 -3.23
C GLY A 31 25.96 1.16 -4.71
N THR A 32 25.80 0.08 -5.48
CA THR A 32 25.38 0.13 -6.89
C THR A 32 23.97 -0.45 -6.96
N PRO A 33 22.97 0.28 -7.46
CA PRO A 33 21.61 -0.21 -7.50
C PRO A 33 21.45 -1.34 -8.52
N THR A 34 20.70 -2.36 -8.14
CA THR A 34 20.02 -3.23 -9.11
C THR A 34 18.83 -2.45 -9.64
N VAL A 35 18.67 -2.41 -10.96
CA VAL A 35 17.57 -1.67 -11.59
C VAL A 35 16.49 -2.64 -12.01
N GLU A 36 15.31 -2.47 -11.43
CA GLU A 36 14.11 -3.21 -11.78
C GLU A 36 13.11 -2.26 -12.43
N ARG A 37 12.45 -2.73 -13.49
CA ARG A 37 11.51 -1.92 -14.26
C ARG A 37 10.21 -2.66 -14.40
N TYR A 38 9.14 -1.95 -14.15
CA TYR A 38 7.77 -2.43 -14.25
C TYR A 38 6.97 -1.42 -15.05
N ASP A 39 6.12 -1.91 -15.95
CA ASP A 39 5.09 -1.09 -16.56
C ASP A 39 3.82 -1.31 -15.75
N ASP A 40 3.43 -0.32 -14.95
CA ASP A 40 2.21 -0.34 -14.15
C ASP A 40 1.19 0.65 -14.74
N GLU A 41 0.11 0.11 -15.33
CA GLU A 41 -1.04 0.89 -15.81
C GLU A 41 -0.68 2.12 -16.69
N GLY A 42 0.38 1.99 -17.51
CA GLY A 42 0.83 3.03 -18.44
C GLY A 42 1.83 4.05 -17.86
N ALA A 43 2.17 3.93 -16.57
CA ALA A 43 3.30 4.62 -15.95
C ALA A 43 4.50 3.66 -15.86
N GLN A 44 5.70 4.19 -16.11
CA GLN A 44 6.91 3.39 -15.98
C GLN A 44 7.46 3.50 -14.56
N GLU A 45 7.38 2.41 -13.81
CA GLU A 45 8.02 2.30 -12.50
C GLU A 45 9.45 1.77 -12.64
N THR A 46 10.40 2.45 -12.02
CA THR A 46 11.79 2.00 -11.95
C THR A 46 12.25 2.00 -10.51
N TYR A 47 12.50 0.80 -9.98
CA TYR A 47 13.10 0.62 -8.66
C TYR A 47 14.62 0.59 -8.80
N LEU A 48 15.28 1.44 -8.03
CA LEU A 48 16.72 1.37 -7.79
C LEU A 48 16.90 0.68 -6.45
N VAL A 49 17.15 -0.63 -6.51
CA VAL A 49 17.19 -1.51 -5.35
C VAL A 49 18.62 -1.60 -4.82
N MET A 50 18.86 -1.15 -3.59
CA MET A 50 20.17 -1.25 -2.93
C MET A 50 20.01 -2.02 -1.62
N SER A 51 19.42 -3.22 -1.71
CA SER A 51 19.01 -4.01 -0.55
C SER A 51 20.11 -4.22 0.47
N GLU A 52 21.37 -4.48 0.07
CA GLU A 52 22.49 -4.64 1.02
C GLU A 52 22.78 -3.39 1.87
N HIS A 53 22.43 -2.21 1.34
CA HIS A 53 22.61 -0.92 2.00
C HIS A 53 21.33 -0.42 2.70
N GLY A 54 20.23 -1.17 2.61
CA GLY A 54 18.99 -0.89 3.32
C GLY A 54 18.27 0.35 2.83
N GLY A 55 18.34 0.65 1.52
CA GLY A 55 17.48 1.67 0.94
C GLY A 55 17.18 1.44 -0.53
N ASP A 56 15.97 1.79 -0.93
CA ASP A 56 15.49 1.66 -2.30
C ASP A 56 14.83 2.97 -2.75
N LEU A 57 14.90 3.27 -4.04
CA LEU A 57 14.27 4.45 -4.63
C LEU A 57 13.30 4.01 -5.72
N LEU A 58 12.09 4.56 -5.70
CA LEU A 58 11.08 4.39 -6.73
C LEU A 58 10.99 5.64 -7.59
N LEU A 59 11.25 5.46 -8.89
CA LEU A 59 10.99 6.46 -9.90
C LEU A 59 9.71 6.10 -10.64
N VAL A 60 8.83 7.09 -10.84
CA VAL A 60 7.68 6.99 -11.72
C VAL A 60 7.91 7.94 -12.89
N ASP A 61 7.82 7.42 -14.11
CA ASP A 61 8.10 8.14 -15.35
C ASP A 61 9.45 8.89 -15.32
N GLY A 62 10.46 8.26 -14.70
CA GLY A 62 11.82 8.79 -14.58
C GLY A 62 12.00 9.91 -13.54
N THR A 63 11.02 10.13 -12.67
CA THR A 63 11.09 11.11 -11.56
C THR A 63 11.00 10.44 -10.21
N LEU A 64 11.78 10.90 -9.21
CA LEU A 64 11.79 10.29 -7.88
C LEU A 64 10.48 10.55 -7.13
N HIS A 65 9.77 9.48 -6.82
CA HIS A 65 8.49 9.53 -6.09
C HIS A 65 8.65 9.09 -4.63
N THR A 66 9.38 8.00 -4.39
CA THR A 66 9.46 7.39 -3.06
C THR A 66 10.87 6.91 -2.75
N VAL A 67 11.28 7.05 -1.49
CA VAL A 67 12.50 6.45 -0.94
C VAL A 67 12.14 5.60 0.27
N PHE A 68 12.63 4.38 0.28
CA PHE A 68 12.46 3.40 1.34
C PHE A 68 13.77 3.24 2.10
N LEU A 69 13.76 3.31 3.43
CA LEU A 69 14.95 3.20 4.28
C LEU A 69 14.67 2.24 5.43
N TYR A 70 15.40 1.12 5.48
CA TYR A 70 15.10 0.00 6.38
C TYR A 70 15.83 0.14 7.72
N ALA A 71 15.11 0.02 8.83
CA ALA A 71 15.64 0.14 10.18
C ALA A 71 16.40 -1.10 10.64
N THR A 72 16.00 -2.27 10.14
CA THR A 72 16.51 -3.57 10.56
C THR A 72 16.84 -4.43 9.34
N THR A 73 17.87 -5.26 9.47
CA THR A 73 18.16 -6.30 8.48
C THR A 73 17.10 -7.39 8.55
N ASP A 74 16.57 -7.79 7.40
CA ASP A 74 15.77 -9.01 7.23
C ASP A 74 16.36 -9.91 6.13
N ALA A 75 15.60 -10.88 5.65
CA ALA A 75 16.05 -11.81 4.61
C ALA A 75 16.28 -11.13 3.26
N ALA A 76 15.73 -9.94 3.08
CA ALA A 76 15.70 -9.20 1.82
C ALA A 76 16.63 -7.99 1.82
N HIS A 77 16.58 -7.20 2.89
CA HIS A 77 17.23 -5.91 2.98
C HIS A 77 18.15 -5.88 4.21
N GLY A 78 19.32 -5.27 4.04
CA GLY A 78 20.16 -4.81 5.13
C GLY A 78 19.51 -3.64 5.87
N ALA A 79 19.97 -3.36 7.09
CA ALA A 79 19.64 -2.11 7.77
C ALA A 79 20.41 -0.95 7.12
N TYR A 80 19.74 0.20 6.97
CA TYR A 80 20.40 1.41 6.52
C TYR A 80 21.45 1.86 7.53
N ALA A 81 22.72 1.88 7.11
CA ALA A 81 23.86 2.00 8.01
C ALA A 81 23.86 3.30 8.85
N ARG A 82 23.25 4.38 8.33
CA ARG A 82 23.17 5.70 8.97
C ARG A 82 21.78 6.02 9.51
N PHE A 83 20.98 5.01 9.88
CA PHE A 83 19.59 5.20 10.26
C PHE A 83 19.39 6.25 11.36
N SER A 84 20.23 6.25 12.41
CA SER A 84 20.15 7.23 13.50
C SER A 84 20.50 8.67 13.11
N ALA A 85 21.06 8.89 11.91
CA ALA A 85 21.34 10.22 11.38
C ALA A 85 20.21 10.73 10.46
N LEU A 86 19.24 9.89 10.10
CA LEU A 86 18.14 10.26 9.22
C LEU A 86 17.28 11.35 9.85
N VAL A 87 16.80 11.10 11.06
CA VAL A 87 15.85 11.97 11.75
C VAL A 87 16.35 12.24 13.17
N ASP A 88 16.55 13.51 13.50
CA ASP A 88 17.02 13.89 14.82
C ASP A 88 16.07 13.41 15.92
N GLY A 89 16.61 12.65 16.89
CA GLY A 89 15.85 12.10 18.00
C GLY A 89 15.10 10.78 17.70
N VAL A 90 15.25 10.21 16.49
CA VAL A 90 14.70 8.90 16.12
C VAL A 90 15.83 7.97 15.68
N ASP A 91 15.79 6.74 16.16
CA ASP A 91 16.72 5.67 15.80
C ASP A 91 15.97 4.39 15.40
N ALA A 92 16.71 3.37 14.95
CA ALA A 92 16.14 2.09 14.51
C ALA A 92 15.41 1.32 15.64
N GLY A 93 15.69 1.62 16.90
CA GLY A 93 15.05 1.00 18.06
C GLY A 93 13.85 1.80 18.58
N SER A 94 13.53 2.92 17.96
CA SER A 94 12.51 3.84 18.44
C SER A 94 11.12 3.21 18.35
N THR A 95 10.37 3.33 19.44
CA THR A 95 8.97 2.93 19.48
C THR A 95 8.09 4.02 18.87
N ARG A 96 6.82 3.69 18.63
CA ARG A 96 5.84 4.67 18.16
C ARG A 96 5.74 5.89 19.08
N ASP A 97 5.74 5.68 20.40
CA ASP A 97 5.67 6.78 21.37
C ASP A 97 6.97 7.61 21.40
N ALA A 98 8.12 6.99 21.17
CA ALA A 98 9.39 7.71 21.05
C ALA A 98 9.38 8.64 19.83
N VAL A 99 8.89 8.17 18.67
CA VAL A 99 8.76 8.99 17.46
C VAL A 99 7.82 10.16 17.69
N LYS A 100 6.66 9.94 18.31
CA LYS A 100 5.73 11.02 18.69
C LYS A 100 6.35 12.02 19.65
N THR A 101 7.13 11.54 20.61
CA THR A 101 7.81 12.42 21.57
C THR A 101 8.86 13.29 20.88
N ALA A 102 9.59 12.74 19.91
CA ALA A 102 10.60 13.46 19.15
C ALA A 102 10.01 14.49 18.17
N LEU A 103 8.95 14.11 17.44
CA LEU A 103 8.44 14.89 16.30
C LEU A 103 7.12 15.62 16.58
N GLY A 104 6.48 15.35 17.72
CA GLY A 104 5.15 15.84 18.05
C GLY A 104 4.03 15.01 17.41
N GLU A 105 2.85 15.62 17.31
CA GLU A 105 1.67 14.96 16.75
C GLU A 105 1.84 14.73 15.24
N PRO A 106 1.57 13.51 14.76
CA PRO A 106 1.66 13.17 13.36
C PRO A 106 0.51 13.79 12.55
N LEU A 107 0.73 13.95 11.26
CA LEU A 107 -0.32 14.26 10.29
C LEU A 107 -1.32 13.09 10.19
N ARG A 108 -0.84 11.84 10.14
CA ARG A 108 -1.65 10.61 10.13
C ARG A 108 -1.08 9.57 11.09
N ALA A 109 -1.97 8.79 11.68
CA ALA A 109 -1.60 7.75 12.62
C ALA A 109 -2.53 6.54 12.49
N ALA A 110 -1.98 5.39 12.16
CA ALA A 110 -2.64 4.08 12.26
C ALA A 110 -1.75 3.12 13.07
N PRO A 111 -2.23 1.97 13.57
CA PRO A 111 -1.41 1.08 14.39
C PRO A 111 -0.04 0.72 13.78
N SER A 112 0.01 0.57 12.46
CA SER A 112 1.22 0.24 11.70
C SER A 112 2.07 1.43 11.27
N TYR A 113 1.59 2.69 11.33
CA TYR A 113 2.39 3.82 10.85
C TYR A 113 2.12 5.17 11.52
N LEU A 114 3.08 6.08 11.41
CA LEU A 114 2.96 7.50 11.70
C LEU A 114 3.45 8.30 10.50
N THR A 115 2.68 9.26 10.00
CA THR A 115 3.07 10.10 8.86
C THR A 115 3.16 11.55 9.29
N TYR A 116 4.19 12.24 8.83
CA TYR A 116 4.51 13.63 9.15
C TYR A 116 4.80 14.41 7.86
N THR A 117 4.67 15.73 7.92
CA THR A 117 5.11 16.62 6.84
C THR A 117 6.63 16.81 6.90
N GLY A 118 7.27 16.71 5.74
CA GLY A 118 8.73 16.78 5.58
C GLY A 118 9.23 17.99 4.78
N GLY A 119 8.42 19.05 4.62
CA GLY A 119 8.74 20.14 3.70
C GLY A 119 8.10 19.91 2.32
N PRO A 120 8.86 19.55 1.26
CA PRO A 120 8.30 19.33 -0.08
C PRO A 120 7.55 18.00 -0.24
N GLY A 121 7.49 17.16 0.80
CA GLY A 121 6.80 15.87 0.78
C GLY A 121 6.50 15.39 2.19
N TYR A 122 6.47 14.08 2.38
CA TYR A 122 6.05 13.43 3.61
C TYR A 122 7.05 12.37 4.07
N VAL A 123 7.06 12.12 5.38
CA VAL A 123 7.87 11.08 6.01
C VAL A 123 6.94 10.18 6.80
N GLN A 124 6.90 8.90 6.45
CA GLN A 124 6.17 7.87 7.16
C GLN A 124 7.14 6.97 7.92
N PHE A 125 6.78 6.62 9.14
CA PHE A 125 7.46 5.66 9.99
C PHE A 125 6.58 4.44 10.11
N ASP A 126 7.05 3.29 9.64
CA ASP A 126 6.31 2.03 9.67
C ASP A 126 6.76 1.15 10.83
N PHE A 127 5.80 0.49 11.46
CA PHE A 127 5.99 -0.29 12.66
C PHE A 127 5.42 -1.70 12.51
N ASP A 128 6.18 -2.68 12.96
CA ASP A 128 5.70 -4.03 13.24
C ASP A 128 5.71 -4.27 14.76
N ALA A 129 4.55 -4.56 15.34
CA ALA A 129 4.41 -4.77 16.78
C ALA A 129 5.11 -3.69 17.65
N ASN A 130 4.98 -2.42 17.25
CA ASN A 130 5.59 -1.23 17.87
C ASN A 130 7.12 -1.09 17.71
N ARG A 131 7.76 -1.92 16.90
CA ARG A 131 9.16 -1.78 16.48
C ARG A 131 9.21 -1.05 15.15
N LEU A 132 9.97 0.05 15.06
CA LEU A 132 10.21 0.74 13.80
C LEU A 132 10.92 -0.21 12.82
N THR A 133 10.33 -0.40 11.64
CA THR A 133 10.88 -1.28 10.59
C THR A 133 11.42 -0.48 9.42
N GLN A 134 10.82 0.67 9.13
CA GLN A 134 11.12 1.42 7.91
C GLN A 134 10.76 2.90 8.07
N ILE A 135 11.52 3.75 7.38
CA ILE A 135 11.12 5.13 7.07
C ILE A 135 10.88 5.23 5.57
N VAL A 136 9.73 5.78 5.19
CA VAL A 136 9.35 6.03 3.80
C VAL A 136 9.24 7.52 3.57
N VAL A 137 10.00 8.03 2.60
CA VAL A 137 9.95 9.42 2.16
C VAL A 137 9.17 9.45 0.85
N MET A 138 8.10 10.24 0.78
CA MET A 138 7.18 10.23 -0.36
C MET A 138 6.86 11.63 -0.85
N ARG A 139 6.81 11.79 -2.17
CA ARG A 139 6.37 13.02 -2.87
C ARG A 139 4.92 13.34 -2.51
N GLU A 140 4.06 12.32 -2.59
CA GLU A 140 2.62 12.43 -2.38
C GLU A 140 2.21 11.51 -1.25
N LEU A 141 1.20 11.93 -0.48
CA LEU A 141 0.61 11.06 0.52
C LEU A 141 -0.11 9.92 -0.17
N ILE A 142 0.38 8.71 0.08
CA ILE A 142 -0.39 7.50 -0.21
C ILE A 142 -1.68 7.58 0.62
N GLY A 143 -2.80 7.80 -0.08
CA GLY A 143 -4.10 8.03 0.55
C GLY A 143 -4.43 9.48 0.93
N GLY A 144 -3.77 10.49 0.36
CA GLY A 144 -4.17 11.91 0.43
C GLY A 144 -4.00 12.62 1.79
N MET A 145 -4.23 13.95 1.80
CA MET A 145 -4.13 14.83 2.97
C MET A 145 -5.32 14.68 3.94
N PRO A 146 -5.12 14.67 5.27
CA PRO A 146 -6.22 14.71 6.23
C PRO A 146 -6.95 16.05 6.16
N GLY A 147 -8.22 16.02 5.78
CA GLY A 147 -9.07 17.20 5.80
C GLY A 147 -8.85 18.21 4.66
N GLU A 148 -7.95 17.94 3.71
CA GLU A 148 -8.14 18.52 2.37
C GLU A 148 -9.38 17.86 1.80
N ALA A 149 -10.47 18.61 1.83
CA ALA A 149 -11.57 18.37 0.92
C ALA A 149 -10.95 18.32 -0.49
N ALA A 150 -10.94 17.12 -1.08
CA ALA A 150 -11.16 17.03 -2.52
C ALA A 150 -12.31 18.00 -2.82
N ASP A 151 -12.14 18.84 -3.84
CA ASP A 151 -13.04 19.91 -4.29
C ASP A 151 -14.44 19.81 -3.70
N ALA A 152 -14.98 20.90 -3.13
CA ALA A 152 -16.19 21.02 -2.28
C ALA A 152 -17.51 20.31 -2.71
N ASP A 153 -17.49 19.44 -3.71
CA ASP A 153 -18.46 18.39 -4.03
C ASP A 153 -18.03 16.95 -3.67
N SER A 154 -16.80 16.71 -3.19
CA SER A 154 -16.33 15.38 -2.80
C SER A 154 -16.77 15.05 -1.37
N ALA A 155 -17.95 14.45 -1.26
CA ALA A 155 -18.37 13.77 -0.06
C ALA A 155 -17.38 12.63 0.25
N ALA A 156 -16.53 12.83 1.26
CA ALA A 156 -15.86 11.73 1.92
C ALA A 156 -16.93 10.70 2.34
N LEU A 157 -16.70 9.42 2.04
CA LEU A 157 -17.49 8.36 2.67
C LEU A 157 -17.45 8.57 4.19
N PRO A 158 -18.60 8.55 4.88
CA PRO A 158 -18.64 8.79 6.31
C PRO A 158 -17.66 7.85 7.02
N THR A 159 -16.80 8.44 7.83
CA THR A 159 -15.76 7.74 8.60
C THR A 159 -16.37 6.64 9.47
N GLY A 160 -15.88 5.42 9.30
CA GLY A 160 -16.29 4.21 10.02
C GLY A 160 -17.09 3.27 9.12
N HIS A 161 -16.45 2.23 8.58
CA HIS A 161 -17.05 1.09 7.86
C HIS A 161 -18.37 1.39 7.11
N ALA A 162 -18.33 2.07 5.95
CA ALA A 162 -19.54 2.34 5.16
C ALA A 162 -19.75 1.42 3.95
N VAL A 163 -18.97 0.34 3.85
CA VAL A 163 -19.18 -0.72 2.85
C VAL A 163 -19.67 -1.95 3.61
N GLU A 164 -20.97 -2.22 3.53
CA GLU A 164 -21.61 -3.41 4.11
C GLU A 164 -21.68 -4.52 3.06
N GLY A 165 -21.71 -5.78 3.50
CA GLY A 165 -21.82 -6.95 2.62
C GLY A 165 -20.70 -7.96 2.89
N GLU A 166 -20.57 -8.95 2.02
CA GLU A 166 -19.54 -9.98 2.16
C GLU A 166 -18.12 -9.42 2.03
N VAL A 167 -17.93 -8.24 1.38
CA VAL A 167 -16.64 -7.55 1.30
C VAL A 167 -16.04 -7.23 2.68
N THR A 168 -16.87 -7.06 3.71
CA THR A 168 -16.36 -6.80 5.07
C THR A 168 -15.55 -7.96 5.61
N ALA A 169 -15.90 -9.21 5.26
CA ALA A 169 -15.13 -10.37 5.68
C ALA A 169 -13.70 -10.35 5.11
N PHE A 170 -13.51 -9.81 3.91
CA PHE A 170 -12.19 -9.64 3.31
C PHE A 170 -11.42 -8.50 3.95
N LEU A 171 -12.07 -7.34 4.16
CA LEU A 171 -11.47 -6.19 4.83
C LEU A 171 -11.03 -6.53 6.26
N ASP A 172 -11.87 -7.22 7.03
CA ASP A 172 -11.59 -7.62 8.41
C ASP A 172 -10.49 -8.68 8.52
N ALA A 173 -10.28 -9.47 7.47
CA ALA A 173 -9.26 -10.50 7.43
C ALA A 173 -7.87 -9.96 7.02
N LEU A 174 -7.76 -8.71 6.56
CA LEU A 174 -6.46 -8.11 6.23
C LEU A 174 -5.55 -8.09 7.47
N GLY A 175 -4.30 -8.49 7.28
CA GLY A 175 -3.30 -8.69 8.33
C GLY A 175 -3.46 -9.99 9.13
N ALA A 176 -4.49 -10.79 8.88
CA ALA A 176 -4.70 -12.05 9.58
C ALA A 176 -3.68 -13.11 9.11
N PRO A 177 -3.07 -13.89 10.02
CA PRO A 177 -2.20 -15.00 9.65
C PRO A 177 -2.95 -16.12 8.93
N LEU A 178 -2.22 -16.91 8.13
CA LEU A 178 -2.71 -18.19 7.65
C LEU A 178 -3.23 -19.06 8.80
N PHE A 179 -4.31 -19.79 8.52
CA PHE A 179 -5.07 -20.64 9.46
C PHE A 179 -5.63 -19.94 10.72
N SER A 180 -5.57 -18.62 10.79
CA SER A 180 -6.25 -17.86 11.85
C SER A 180 -7.78 -17.94 11.71
N PRO A 181 -8.55 -17.61 12.76
CA PRO A 181 -10.01 -17.56 12.66
C PRO A 181 -10.53 -16.68 11.52
N GLY A 182 -9.86 -15.55 11.23
CA GLY A 182 -10.22 -14.67 10.11
C GLY A 182 -9.99 -15.34 8.75
N HIS A 183 -8.84 -15.99 8.58
CA HIS A 183 -8.56 -16.77 7.37
C HIS A 183 -9.54 -17.94 7.18
N LEU A 184 -9.83 -18.70 8.25
CA LEU A 184 -10.79 -19.81 8.20
C LEU A 184 -12.22 -19.34 7.91
N ALA A 185 -12.61 -18.15 8.38
CA ALA A 185 -13.89 -17.55 8.03
C ALA A 185 -13.96 -17.20 6.53
N LEU A 186 -12.87 -16.66 5.95
CA LEU A 186 -12.79 -16.44 4.51
C LEU A 186 -12.90 -17.75 3.72
N LEU A 187 -12.17 -18.81 4.12
CA LEU A 187 -12.30 -20.12 3.46
C LEU A 187 -13.72 -20.70 3.57
N GLY A 188 -14.45 -20.39 4.64
CA GLY A 188 -15.86 -20.74 4.77
C GLY A 188 -16.76 -20.02 3.76
N LEU A 189 -16.39 -18.81 3.36
CA LEU A 189 -17.10 -18.00 2.37
C LEU A 189 -16.72 -18.39 0.94
N ILE A 190 -15.43 -18.46 0.64
CA ILE A 190 -14.91 -18.59 -0.74
C ILE A 190 -14.61 -20.04 -1.13
N GLY A 191 -14.62 -20.96 -0.16
CA GLY A 191 -14.15 -22.34 -0.32
C GLY A 191 -12.64 -22.46 -0.13
N PRO A 192 -12.10 -23.70 -0.13
CA PRO A 192 -10.67 -23.92 -0.10
C PRO A 192 -10.02 -23.51 -1.43
N ALA A 193 -8.74 -23.13 -1.37
CA ALA A 193 -7.92 -22.91 -2.56
C ALA A 193 -7.86 -24.17 -3.43
N SER A 194 -8.03 -24.00 -4.74
CA SER A 194 -7.80 -25.04 -5.74
C SER A 194 -6.33 -25.13 -6.14
N GLU A 195 -5.64 -23.99 -6.11
CA GLU A 195 -4.22 -23.86 -6.40
C GLU A 195 -3.55 -22.92 -5.40
N SER A 196 -2.32 -23.24 -5.02
CA SER A 196 -1.47 -22.38 -4.21
C SER A 196 -0.10 -22.26 -4.87
N ARG A 197 0.43 -21.04 -4.92
CA ARG A 197 1.78 -20.76 -5.41
C ARG A 197 2.54 -19.93 -4.39
N ASP A 198 3.75 -20.39 -4.09
CA ASP A 198 4.69 -19.65 -3.26
C ASP A 198 5.70 -18.94 -4.15
N GLU A 199 6.12 -17.76 -3.72
CA GLU A 199 7.13 -16.94 -4.38
C GLU A 199 7.98 -16.22 -3.33
N VAL A 200 9.24 -15.99 -3.64
CA VAL A 200 10.08 -15.07 -2.86
C VAL A 200 10.32 -13.86 -3.74
N ARG A 201 9.74 -12.72 -3.33
CA ARG A 201 9.87 -11.43 -4.01
C ARG A 201 10.45 -10.44 -3.01
N ASP A 202 11.57 -9.84 -3.38
CA ASP A 202 12.33 -8.92 -2.52
C ASP A 202 12.56 -9.52 -1.14
N GLY A 203 13.07 -10.76 -1.10
CA GLY A 203 13.33 -11.59 0.09
C GLY A 203 12.16 -11.76 1.07
N VAL A 204 10.96 -11.34 0.69
CA VAL A 204 9.71 -11.59 1.41
C VAL A 204 9.09 -12.86 0.84
N SER A 205 8.64 -13.76 1.73
CA SER A 205 7.84 -14.91 1.33
C SER A 205 6.43 -14.44 0.99
N TRP A 206 6.04 -14.65 -0.26
CA TRP A 206 4.70 -14.44 -0.78
C TRP A 206 4.03 -15.77 -1.03
N GLN A 207 2.73 -15.83 -0.75
CA GLN A 207 1.90 -16.98 -1.07
C GLN A 207 0.61 -16.47 -1.70
N TYR A 208 0.22 -17.10 -2.80
CA TYR A 208 -0.97 -16.80 -3.57
C TYR A 208 -1.87 -18.02 -3.53
N GLU A 209 -3.10 -17.84 -3.05
CA GLU A 209 -4.10 -18.91 -3.00
C GLU A 209 -5.26 -18.56 -3.92
N ASN A 210 -5.41 -19.34 -4.98
CA ASN A 210 -6.49 -19.17 -5.94
C ASN A 210 -7.62 -20.17 -5.64
N SER A 211 -8.84 -19.65 -5.58
CA SER A 211 -10.07 -20.41 -5.41
C SER A 211 -10.91 -20.29 -6.68
N ASP A 212 -10.69 -21.16 -7.67
CA ASP A 212 -11.40 -21.13 -8.96
C ASP A 212 -12.93 -21.20 -8.79
N ARG A 213 -13.38 -21.91 -7.75
CA ARG A 213 -14.82 -22.04 -7.43
C ARG A 213 -15.49 -20.70 -7.14
N SER A 214 -14.76 -19.76 -6.57
CA SER A 214 -15.26 -18.45 -6.16
C SER A 214 -14.62 -17.30 -6.90
N GLY A 215 -13.70 -17.55 -7.84
CA GLY A 215 -12.98 -16.49 -8.55
C GLY A 215 -12.21 -15.56 -7.61
N VAL A 216 -11.76 -16.07 -6.45
CA VAL A 216 -11.02 -15.28 -5.45
C VAL A 216 -9.56 -15.69 -5.45
N LEU A 217 -8.67 -14.69 -5.51
CA LEU A 217 -7.24 -14.84 -5.27
C LEU A 217 -6.88 -14.14 -3.97
N LEU A 218 -6.39 -14.88 -2.98
CA LEU A 218 -5.83 -14.33 -1.75
C LEU A 218 -4.31 -14.16 -1.90
N GLN A 219 -3.79 -13.06 -1.37
CA GLN A 219 -2.37 -12.73 -1.39
C GLN A 219 -1.86 -12.62 0.05
N PHE A 220 -0.81 -13.36 0.35
CA PHE A 220 -0.16 -13.37 1.65
C PHE A 220 1.29 -12.89 1.52
N ALA A 221 1.73 -12.05 2.44
CA ALA A 221 3.13 -11.68 2.61
C ALA A 221 3.55 -11.99 4.04
N ARG A 222 4.67 -12.71 4.21
CA ARG A 222 5.14 -13.24 5.52
C ARG A 222 4.00 -13.95 6.28
N GLU A 223 3.26 -14.81 5.57
CA GLU A 223 2.13 -15.60 6.08
C GLU A 223 0.91 -14.78 6.58
N ARG A 224 0.82 -13.48 6.25
CA ARG A 224 -0.31 -12.62 6.61
C ARG A 224 -1.05 -12.15 5.38
N LEU A 225 -2.39 -12.14 5.41
CA LEU A 225 -3.21 -11.69 4.30
C LEU A 225 -2.96 -10.21 4.05
N VAL A 226 -2.51 -9.86 2.85
CA VAL A 226 -2.23 -8.48 2.46
C VAL A 226 -3.18 -7.97 1.38
N GLY A 227 -3.83 -8.87 0.65
CA GLY A 227 -4.87 -8.49 -0.29
C GLY A 227 -5.72 -9.66 -0.74
N ALA A 228 -6.86 -9.33 -1.33
CA ALA A 228 -7.72 -10.28 -2.02
C ALA A 228 -8.26 -9.63 -3.30
N LEU A 229 -8.19 -10.36 -4.41
CA LEU A 229 -8.85 -10.03 -5.68
C LEU A 229 -10.08 -10.92 -5.81
N ILE A 230 -11.22 -10.31 -6.14
CA ILE A 230 -12.54 -10.95 -6.24
C ILE A 230 -13.04 -10.69 -7.66
N ARG A 231 -13.04 -11.73 -8.51
CA ARG A 231 -13.47 -11.61 -9.91
C ARG A 231 -14.99 -11.58 -10.00
N LEU A 232 -15.54 -10.58 -10.68
CA LEU A 232 -16.97 -10.44 -10.95
C LEU A 232 -17.35 -10.99 -12.33
N THR A 233 -16.39 -11.02 -13.25
CA THR A 233 -16.56 -11.50 -14.63
C THR A 233 -15.34 -12.30 -15.08
N GLY A 234 -15.53 -13.21 -16.04
CA GLY A 234 -14.44 -13.99 -16.65
C GLY A 234 -14.76 -15.48 -16.76
N ASP A 235 -13.93 -16.21 -17.52
CA ASP A 235 -14.09 -17.65 -17.73
C ASP A 235 -13.41 -18.49 -16.64
N ASP A 236 -12.40 -17.94 -15.96
CA ASP A 236 -11.57 -18.61 -14.95
C ASP A 236 -12.13 -18.47 -13.53
N GLY A 237 -13.46 -18.62 -13.40
CA GLY A 237 -14.18 -18.53 -12.13
C GLY A 237 -14.60 -17.11 -11.75
N THR A 238 -15.86 -16.98 -11.34
CA THR A 238 -16.45 -15.71 -10.86
C THR A 238 -17.00 -15.88 -9.46
N TYR A 239 -17.03 -14.79 -8.70
CA TYR A 239 -17.66 -14.77 -7.39
C TYR A 239 -19.13 -15.20 -7.51
N PRO A 240 -19.59 -16.16 -6.68
CA PRO A 240 -20.87 -16.83 -6.91
C PRO A 240 -22.08 -15.96 -6.55
N THR A 241 -21.90 -14.97 -5.69
CA THR A 241 -22.96 -14.07 -5.21
C THR A 241 -22.48 -12.62 -5.22
N PRO A 242 -22.16 -12.06 -6.41
CA PRO A 242 -21.57 -10.72 -6.52
C PRO A 242 -22.50 -9.62 -5.96
N GLU A 243 -23.81 -9.81 -6.02
CA GLU A 243 -24.82 -8.91 -5.43
C GLU A 243 -24.76 -8.83 -3.90
N ARG A 244 -24.09 -9.79 -3.25
CA ARG A 244 -23.92 -9.82 -1.78
C ARG A 244 -22.60 -9.22 -1.32
N LEU A 245 -21.66 -8.96 -2.24
CA LEU A 245 -20.35 -8.39 -1.90
C LEU A 245 -20.49 -7.01 -1.27
N ILE A 246 -21.30 -6.15 -1.89
CA ILE A 246 -21.56 -4.79 -1.41
C ILE A 246 -23.07 -4.56 -1.38
N VAL A 247 -23.63 -4.38 -0.18
CA VAL A 247 -25.06 -4.14 0.01
C VAL A 247 -25.49 -2.89 -0.76
N GLY A 248 -26.50 -3.05 -1.61
CA GLY A 248 -27.04 -1.97 -2.45
C GLY A 248 -26.24 -1.71 -3.72
N LEU A 249 -25.37 -2.66 -4.14
CA LEU A 249 -24.66 -2.62 -5.40
C LEU A 249 -24.82 -3.95 -6.12
N ASP A 250 -25.64 -3.97 -7.18
CA ASP A 250 -25.88 -5.17 -7.99
C ASP A 250 -24.72 -5.41 -8.96
N LEU A 251 -23.64 -6.01 -8.46
CA LEU A 251 -22.44 -6.31 -9.25
C LEU A 251 -22.64 -7.50 -10.19
N PRO A 252 -21.98 -7.51 -11.36
CA PRO A 252 -21.22 -6.41 -11.94
C PRO A 252 -22.14 -5.28 -12.45
N THR A 253 -21.72 -4.02 -12.26
CA THR A 253 -22.50 -2.82 -12.58
C THR A 253 -21.65 -1.76 -13.29
N ASP A 254 -22.23 -0.60 -13.60
CA ASP A 254 -21.50 0.50 -14.21
C ASP A 254 -20.81 1.43 -13.21
N ARG A 255 -19.77 2.16 -13.64
CA ARG A 255 -19.01 3.08 -12.78
C ARG A 255 -19.88 4.16 -12.15
N VAL A 256 -20.89 4.64 -12.87
CA VAL A 256 -21.83 5.66 -12.36
C VAL A 256 -22.59 5.12 -11.14
N THR A 257 -23.06 3.88 -11.21
CA THR A 257 -23.77 3.19 -10.14
C THR A 257 -22.85 2.92 -8.95
N VAL A 258 -21.60 2.49 -9.20
CA VAL A 258 -20.57 2.34 -8.15
C VAL A 258 -20.37 3.67 -7.41
N ARG A 259 -20.14 4.78 -8.12
CA ARG A 259 -19.93 6.10 -7.51
C ARG A 259 -21.16 6.64 -6.80
N SER A 260 -22.35 6.36 -7.33
CA SER A 260 -23.59 6.71 -6.65
C SER A 260 -23.73 6.00 -5.30
N ARG A 261 -23.17 4.80 -5.15
CA ARG A 261 -23.27 3.99 -3.93
C ARG A 261 -22.10 4.19 -2.97
N LEU A 262 -20.89 4.27 -3.49
CA LEU A 262 -19.63 4.36 -2.75
C LEU A 262 -19.08 5.79 -2.68
N GLY A 263 -19.75 6.77 -3.28
CA GLY A 263 -19.28 8.15 -3.29
C GLY A 263 -18.11 8.39 -4.25
N VAL A 264 -17.36 9.44 -3.96
CA VAL A 264 -16.23 9.86 -4.79
C VAL A 264 -15.00 9.01 -4.43
N PRO A 265 -14.34 8.37 -5.42
CA PRO A 265 -13.12 7.64 -5.14
C PRO A 265 -11.98 8.59 -4.78
N GLN A 266 -11.07 8.10 -3.96
CA GLN A 266 -9.83 8.79 -3.63
C GLN A 266 -8.91 8.93 -4.84
N HIS A 267 -8.84 7.89 -5.66
CA HIS A 267 -8.09 7.89 -6.91
C HIS A 267 -8.90 7.23 -8.01
N SER A 268 -8.79 7.75 -9.22
CA SER A 268 -9.55 7.24 -10.37
C SER A 268 -8.68 7.26 -11.62
N ARG A 269 -8.70 6.16 -12.37
CA ARG A 269 -8.08 5.97 -13.68
C ARG A 269 -9.13 5.49 -14.68
N GLU A 270 -8.76 5.25 -15.93
CA GLU A 270 -9.71 4.75 -16.94
C GLU A 270 -10.31 3.38 -16.54
N ASP A 271 -9.50 2.53 -15.92
CA ASP A 271 -9.75 1.13 -15.62
C ASP A 271 -9.98 0.83 -14.13
N MET A 272 -9.85 1.81 -13.23
CA MET A 272 -10.10 1.58 -11.80
C MET A 272 -10.56 2.81 -11.02
N ASP A 273 -11.26 2.57 -9.91
CA ASP A 273 -11.58 3.54 -8.86
C ASP A 273 -11.12 2.98 -7.49
N LEU A 274 -10.40 3.79 -6.70
CA LEU A 274 -9.85 3.42 -5.41
C LEU A 274 -10.58 4.15 -4.29
N TYR A 275 -11.07 3.41 -3.31
CA TYR A 275 -11.81 3.91 -2.16
C TYR A 275 -11.07 3.58 -0.87
N VAL A 276 -11.11 4.50 0.09
CA VAL A 276 -10.61 4.25 1.45
C VAL A 276 -11.68 3.51 2.24
N ALA A 277 -11.32 2.35 2.80
CA ALA A 277 -12.17 1.50 3.61
C ALA A 277 -11.52 1.25 4.98
N GLY A 278 -11.58 2.25 5.88
CA GLY A 278 -10.88 2.20 7.16
C GLY A 278 -9.37 2.30 6.97
N ASP A 279 -8.62 1.31 7.46
CA ASP A 279 -7.16 1.21 7.32
C ASP A 279 -6.73 0.41 6.07
N ALA A 280 -7.67 0.16 5.16
CA ALA A 280 -7.46 -0.59 3.92
C ALA A 280 -8.00 0.18 2.71
N TYR A 281 -7.69 -0.34 1.53
CA TYR A 281 -8.22 0.15 0.27
C TYR A 281 -9.19 -0.85 -0.35
N LEU A 282 -10.25 -0.33 -0.96
CA LEU A 282 -11.14 -1.07 -1.85
C LEU A 282 -10.93 -0.50 -3.26
N ARG A 283 -10.36 -1.32 -4.16
CA ARG A 283 -10.25 -1.03 -5.58
C ARG A 283 -11.42 -1.67 -6.32
N VAL A 284 -12.02 -0.93 -7.23
CA VAL A 284 -13.01 -1.43 -8.19
C VAL A 284 -12.36 -1.39 -9.57
N GLY A 285 -12.20 -2.54 -10.21
CA GLY A 285 -11.68 -2.67 -11.57
C GLY A 285 -12.79 -2.58 -12.62
N TYR A 286 -12.48 -2.01 -13.78
CA TYR A 286 -13.41 -1.80 -14.89
C TYR A 286 -12.80 -2.25 -16.23
N GLU A 287 -13.64 -2.84 -17.07
CA GLU A 287 -13.39 -2.94 -18.51
C GLU A 287 -14.47 -2.12 -19.24
N GLY A 288 -14.03 -1.05 -19.90
CA GLY A 288 -14.94 -0.01 -20.35
C GLY A 288 -15.61 0.65 -19.15
N ASP A 289 -16.94 0.55 -19.07
CA ASP A 289 -17.71 1.14 -17.96
C ASP A 289 -18.22 0.08 -16.96
N ARG A 290 -17.92 -1.20 -17.17
CA ARG A 290 -18.49 -2.30 -16.36
C ARG A 290 -17.46 -2.83 -15.37
N THR A 291 -17.88 -3.04 -14.14
CA THR A 291 -17.01 -3.62 -13.10
C THR A 291 -16.61 -5.05 -13.45
N THR A 292 -15.32 -5.35 -13.38
CA THR A 292 -14.74 -6.69 -13.67
C THR A 292 -14.31 -7.42 -12.42
N ASP A 293 -13.84 -6.68 -11.42
CA ASP A 293 -13.29 -7.22 -10.18
C ASP A 293 -13.38 -6.18 -9.05
N LEU A 294 -13.26 -6.69 -7.82
CA LEU A 294 -12.97 -5.90 -6.64
C LEU A 294 -11.65 -6.38 -6.04
N SER A 295 -10.82 -5.47 -5.57
CA SER A 295 -9.68 -5.83 -4.73
C SER A 295 -9.75 -5.13 -3.38
N VAL A 296 -9.45 -5.86 -2.30
CA VAL A 296 -9.15 -5.24 -1.00
C VAL A 296 -7.68 -5.39 -0.71
N VAL A 297 -7.03 -4.32 -0.25
CA VAL A 297 -5.58 -4.31 -0.03
C VAL A 297 -5.25 -3.60 1.29
N ALA A 298 -4.35 -4.18 2.07
CA ALA A 298 -3.84 -3.57 3.28
C ALA A 298 -3.04 -2.29 2.95
N SER A 299 -3.16 -1.26 3.79
CA SER A 299 -2.34 -0.06 3.63
C SER A 299 -0.84 -0.38 3.72
N GLY A 300 -0.04 0.22 2.83
CA GLY A 300 1.42 0.04 2.79
C GLY A 300 1.89 -1.16 1.97
N VAL A 301 0.99 -1.82 1.25
CA VAL A 301 1.32 -2.88 0.27
C VAL A 301 1.15 -2.27 -1.12
N GLY A 302 2.21 -2.29 -1.93
CA GLY A 302 2.12 -1.90 -3.35
C GLY A 302 1.14 -2.83 -4.06
N VAL A 303 0.14 -2.24 -4.71
CA VAL A 303 -0.87 -2.95 -5.53
C VAL A 303 -0.27 -3.24 -6.89
#